data_AF-G4XKL1-F1
#
_entry.id   AF-G4XKL1-F1
#
_cell.length_a   1.000
_cell.length_b   1.000
_cell.length_c   1.000
_cell.angle_alpha   90.00
_cell.angle_beta   90.00
_cell.angle_gamma   90.00
#
_symmetry.space_group_name_H-M   'P 1'
#
loop_
_entity.id
_entity.type
_entity.pdbx_description
1 polymer ?
#
loop_
_entity_poly.entity_id
_entity_poly.type
_entity_poly.pdbx_seq_one_letter_code
_entity_poly.pdbx_strand_id
1 'polypeptide(L)' 'GDLGNVQAADGIAKISITDEMISLTGEHSIIGRTMVIHADQDDLGKGGHELSKAT' A
#
# COMPACT_ATOMS: atom_id res chain seq x y z
N GLY A 1 2.63 -1.05 6.12
CA GLY A 1 2.07 0.24 5.64
C GLY A 1 1.19 -0.05 4.46
N ASP A 2 0.38 -1.09 4.59
CA ASP A 2 -0.03 -1.88 3.43
C ASP A 2 -1.43 -1.43 3.09
N LEU A 3 -1.54 -0.76 1.95
CA LEU A 3 -2.81 -0.25 1.44
C LEU A 3 -3.38 -1.14 0.32
N GLY A 4 -2.69 -2.25 0.01
CA GLY A 4 -3.06 -3.22 -1.00
C GLY A 4 -3.00 -2.66 -2.42
N ASN A 5 -3.83 -3.25 -3.29
CA ASN A 5 -3.87 -2.92 -4.70
C ASN A 5 -4.79 -1.74 -5.01
N VAL A 6 -4.42 -0.96 -6.03
CA VAL A 6 -5.24 0.09 -6.63
C VAL A 6 -5.64 -0.29 -8.05
N GLN A 7 -6.82 0.13 -8.50
CA GLN A 7 -7.26 -0.10 -9.87
C GLN A 7 -7.06 1.16 -10.72
N ALA A 8 -6.34 1.01 -11.83
CA ALA A 8 -6.14 2.06 -12.82
C ALA A 8 -7.03 1.84 -14.05
N ALA A 9 -7.58 2.91 -14.59
CA ALA A 9 -8.22 2.95 -15.89
C ALA A 9 -7.49 3.99 -16.75
N ASP A 10 -7.09 3.62 -17.96
CA ASP A 10 -6.32 4.48 -18.88
C ASP A 10 -5.05 5.06 -18.24
N GLY A 11 -4.36 4.26 -17.42
CA GLY A 11 -3.14 4.67 -16.71
C GLY A 11 -3.37 5.60 -15.52
N ILE A 12 -4.62 5.88 -15.15
CA ILE A 12 -4.97 6.75 -14.02
C ILE A 12 -5.69 5.93 -12.94
N ALA A 13 -5.13 5.90 -11.74
CA ALA A 13 -5.81 5.40 -10.55
C ALA A 13 -6.37 6.57 -9.73
N LYS A 14 -7.70 6.66 -9.61
CA LYS A 14 -8.37 7.60 -8.70
C LYS A 14 -8.65 6.88 -7.39
N ILE A 15 -7.96 7.27 -6.33
CA ILE A 15 -8.01 6.56 -5.05
C ILE A 15 -8.57 7.44 -3.94
N SER A 16 -9.38 6.82 -3.07
CA SER A 16 -9.85 7.38 -1.81
C SER A 16 -9.95 6.21 -0.83
N ILE A 17 -8.91 6.04 -0.02
CA ILE A 17 -8.78 4.92 0.92
C ILE A 17 -8.84 5.48 2.34
N THR A 18 -9.62 4.84 3.20
CA THR A 18 -9.65 5.12 4.64
C THR A 18 -9.05 3.92 5.36
N ASP A 19 -8.10 4.17 6.25
CA ASP A 19 -7.42 3.15 7.05
C ASP A 19 -7.34 3.62 8.51
N GLU A 20 -7.43 2.68 9.45
CA GLU A 20 -7.45 2.97 10.90
C GLU A 20 -6.06 2.84 11.55
N MET A 21 -5.08 2.23 10.88
CA MET A 21 -3.74 2.02 11.41
C MET A 21 -2.79 3.16 11.04
N ILE A 22 -2.93 3.72 9.84
CA ILE A 22 -2.11 4.84 9.37
C ILE A 22 -2.57 6.13 10.06
N SER A 23 -1.60 6.87 10.61
CA SER A 23 -1.87 8.13 11.31
C SER A 23 -0.95 9.25 10.82
N LEU A 24 -1.39 10.49 10.97
CA LEU A 24 -0.56 11.69 10.74
C LEU A 24 0.10 12.20 12.03
N THR A 25 -0.21 11.60 13.19
CA THR A 25 0.31 11.99 14.51
C THR A 25 0.61 10.79 15.39
N GLY A 26 1.33 11.00 16.49
CA GLY A 26 1.68 9.94 17.44
C GLY A 26 2.74 8.98 16.90
N GLU A 27 2.89 7.83 17.56
CA GLU A 27 3.95 6.85 17.30
C GLU A 27 3.88 6.24 15.89
N HIS A 28 2.68 6.05 15.35
CA HIS A 28 2.46 5.50 14.00
C HIS A 28 2.39 6.59 12.92
N SER A 29 2.88 7.81 13.19
CA SER A 29 2.84 8.88 12.20
C SER A 29 3.61 8.51 10.93
N ILE A 30 2.99 8.75 9.78
CA ILE A 30 3.61 8.59 8.46
C ILE A 30 4.23 9.87 7.90
N ILE A 31 4.19 10.99 8.64
CA ILE A 31 4.85 12.22 8.23
C ILE A 31 6.37 12.00 8.12
N GLY A 32 6.96 12.40 7.00
CA GLY A 32 8.38 12.17 6.69
C GLY A 32 8.69 10.77 6.16
N ARG A 33 7.67 9.93 5.92
CA ARG A 33 7.80 8.63 5.23
C ARG A 33 7.40 8.75 3.76
N THR A 34 7.49 7.64 3.03
CA THR A 34 7.24 7.57 1.58
C THR A 34 6.01 6.73 1.28
N MET A 35 5.20 7.20 0.33
CA MET A 35 4.16 6.39 -0.32
C MET A 35 4.73 5.86 -1.65
N VAL A 36 4.56 4.56 -1.90
CA VAL A 36 5.12 3.87 -3.08
C VAL A 36 3.99 3.23 -3.88
N ILE A 37 4.08 3.29 -5.21
CA ILE A 37 3.25 2.54 -6.16
C ILE A 37 4.16 1.59 -6.92
N HIS A 38 3.80 0.31 -6.94
CA HIS A 38 4.52 -0.72 -7.68
C HIS A 38 3.98 -0.88 -9.10
N ALA A 39 4.83 -1.38 -10.00
CA ALA A 39 4.43 -1.69 -11.38
C ALA A 39 3.56 -2.95 -11.46
N ASP A 40 3.80 -3.89 -10.55
CA ASP A 40 3.13 -5.19 -10.50
C ASP A 40 2.08 -5.23 -9.39
N GLN A 41 1.14 -6.17 -9.53
CA GLN A 41 0.06 -6.39 -8.55
C GLN A 41 0.60 -7.06 -7.28
N ASP A 42 0.18 -6.55 -6.12
CA ASP A 42 0.45 -7.14 -4.80
C ASP A 42 -0.32 -8.45 -4.61
N ASP A 43 0.36 -9.49 -4.14
CA ASP A 43 -0.19 -10.82 -3.87
C ASP A 43 -0.86 -10.95 -2.48
N LEU A 44 -0.82 -9.89 -1.68
CA LEU A 44 -1.39 -9.79 -0.32
C LEU A 44 -0.85 -10.84 0.65
N GLY A 45 0.39 -11.28 0.45
CA GLY A 45 1.03 -12.33 1.25
C GLY A 45 0.54 -13.75 0.97
N LYS A 46 -0.17 -13.96 -0.14
CA LYS A 46 -0.79 -15.25 -0.48
C LYS A 46 -0.12 -15.98 -1.64
N GLY A 47 0.89 -15.39 -2.27
CA GLY A 47 1.56 -15.97 -3.45
C GLY A 47 2.44 -17.19 -3.17
N GLY A 48 2.81 -17.45 -1.90
CA GLY A 48 3.62 -18.60 -1.52
C GLY A 48 5.10 -18.48 -1.93
N HIS A 49 5.56 -17.30 -2.36
CA HIS A 49 6.96 -17.00 -2.64
C HIS A 49 7.65 -16.39 -1.43
N GLU A 50 8.99 -16.49 -1.35
CA GLU A 50 9.76 -15.99 -0.20
C GLU A 50 9.56 -14.49 0.06
N LEU A 51 9.29 -13.71 -1.00
CA LEU A 51 9.03 -12.28 -0.92
C LEU A 51 7.58 -11.92 -0.59
N SER A 52 6.62 -12.86 -0.64
CA SER A 52 5.20 -12.57 -0.38
C SER A 52 4.98 -12.03 1.04
N LYS A 53 5.85 -12.35 2.00
CA LYS A 53 5.74 -11.85 3.39
C LYS A 53 6.49 -10.54 3.63
N ALA A 54 7.23 -10.04 2.64
CA ALA A 54 7.89 -8.77 2.74
C ALA A 54 6.90 -7.67 2.34
N THR A 55 6.79 -6.65 3.19
CA THR A 55 5.93 -5.47 3.04
C THR A 55 6.65 -4.33 2.35
#